data_AF-A0A6C0GT77-F1
#
_entry.id   AF-A0A6C0GT77-F1
#
_cell.length_a   1.000
_cell.length_b   1.000
_cell.length_c   1.000
_cell.angle_alpha   90.00
_cell.angle_beta   90.00
_cell.angle_gamma   90.00
#
_symmetry.space_group_name_H-M   'P 1'
#
loop_
_entity.id
_entity.type
_entity.pdbx_description
1 polymer ?
#
loop_
_entity_poly.entity_id
_entity_poly.type
_entity_poly.pdbx_seq_one_letter_code
_entity_poly.pdbx_strand_id
1 'polypeptide(L)' 'MKNKIGIIIGFILGVAGFLLMFKIIFLNNITPEDELAPGIVVLISVLNGLLFAYIGSLIQNYFVKKRA' A
#
# COMPACT_ATOMS: atom_id res chain seq x y z
N MET A 1 21.65 -2.86 -12.46
CA MET A 1 20.48 -2.32 -11.75
C MET A 1 20.13 -3.27 -10.61
N LYS A 2 20.30 -2.88 -9.35
CA LYS A 2 20.00 -3.75 -8.19
C LYS A 2 18.50 -4.07 -8.20
N ASN A 3 18.18 -5.35 -8.02
CA ASN A 3 16.87 -5.94 -8.21
C ASN A 3 15.76 -5.13 -7.47
N LYS A 4 14.87 -4.41 -8.17
CA LYS A 4 13.82 -3.55 -7.56
C LYS A 4 12.54 -4.30 -7.19
N ILE A 5 12.54 -5.63 -7.32
CA ILE A 5 11.37 -6.49 -7.15
C ILE A 5 10.74 -6.36 -5.75
N GLY A 6 11.52 -6.24 -4.68
CA GLY A 6 10.97 -6.11 -3.32
C GLY A 6 10.18 -4.81 -3.09
N ILE A 7 10.60 -3.71 -3.73
CA ILE A 7 9.90 -2.42 -3.69
C ILE A 7 8.54 -2.53 -4.41
N ILE A 8 8.53 -3.15 -5.59
CA ILE A 8 7.31 -3.33 -6.40
C ILE A 8 6.32 -4.24 -5.66
N ILE A 9 6.79 -5.36 -5.11
CA ILE A 9 5.94 -6.27 -4.33
C ILE A 9 5.39 -5.59 -3.08
N GLY A 10 6.22 -4.86 -2.34
CA GLY A 10 5.79 -4.11 -1.15
C GLY A 10 4.75 -3.05 -1.48
N PHE A 11 4.91 -2.32 -2.58
CA PHE A 11 3.92 -1.35 -3.06
C PHE A 11 2.59 -2.02 -3.43
N ILE A 12 2.63 -3.08 -4.25
CA ILE A 12 1.42 -3.78 -4.70
C ILE A 12 0.65 -4.38 -3.51
N LEU A 13 1.35 -5.03 -2.57
CA LEU A 13 0.73 -5.59 -1.37
C LEU A 13 0.13 -4.50 -0.48
N GLY A 14 0.83 -3.38 -0.30
CA GLY A 14 0.35 -2.25 0.51
C GLY A 14 -0.91 -1.60 -0.07
N VAL A 15 -0.90 -1.29 -1.37
CA VAL A 15 -2.06 -0.69 -2.06
C VAL A 15 -3.24 -1.66 -2.10
N ALA A 16 -3.01 -2.91 -2.52
CA ALA A 16 -4.08 -3.90 -2.62
C ALA A 16 -4.69 -4.23 -1.26
N GLY A 17 -3.85 -4.39 -0.22
CA GLY A 17 -4.31 -4.64 1.14
C GLY A 17 -5.15 -3.49 1.70
N PHE A 18 -4.70 -2.24 1.50
CA PHE A 18 -5.46 -1.07 1.94
C PHE A 18 -6.82 -0.96 1.23
N LEU A 19 -6.84 -1.08 -0.10
CA LEU A 19 -8.07 -0.98 -0.88
C LEU A 19 -9.09 -2.07 -0.51
N LEU A 20 -8.61 -3.29 -0.24
CA LEU A 20 -9.46 -4.41 0.15
C LEU A 20 -10.06 -4.20 1.55
N MET A 21 -9.23 -3.80 2.52
CA MET A 21 -9.71 -3.43 3.87
C MET A 21 -10.70 -2.26 3.82
N PHE A 22 -10.41 -1.25 3.00
CA PHE A 22 -11.29 -0.11 2.82
C PHE A 22 -12.67 -0.52 2.28
N LYS A 23 -12.69 -1.38 1.26
CA LYS A 23 -13.93 -1.89 0.67
C LYS A 23 -14.78 -2.64 1.71
N ILE A 24 -14.17 -3.52 2.50
CA ILE A 24 -14.90 -4.37 3.46
C ILE A 24 -15.44 -3.55 4.64
N ILE A 25 -14.62 -2.68 5.21
CA ILE A 25 -14.95 -1.98 6.47
C ILE A 25 -15.82 -0.75 6.19
N PHE A 26 -15.47 0.04 5.18
CA PHE A 26 -16.13 1.32 4.92
C PHE A 26 -17.18 1.16 3.84
N LEU A 27 -16.78 0.80 2.61
CA LEU A 27 -17.67 0.87 1.44
C LEU A 27 -18.94 0.01 1.57
N ASN A 28 -18.90 -1.06 2.36
CA ASN A 28 -20.06 -1.93 2.61
C ASN A 28 -21.07 -1.35 3.62
N ASN A 29 -20.70 -0.29 4.35
CA ASN A 29 -21.47 0.29 5.46
C ASN A 29 -21.87 1.76 5.23
N ILE A 30 -21.43 2.41 4.15
CA ILE A 30 -21.79 3.80 3.82
C ILE A 30 -22.86 3.82 2.75
N THR A 31 -23.88 4.65 2.94
CA THR A 31 -24.91 4.94 1.94
C THR A 31 -24.30 5.68 0.75
N PRO A 32 -24.74 5.43 -0.50
CA PRO A 32 -24.18 6.05 -1.72
C PRO A 32 -24.20 7.59 -1.72
N GLU A 33 -24.99 8.19 -0.85
CA GLU A 33 -25.19 9.63 -0.72
C GLU A 33 -24.09 10.30 0.13
N ASP A 34 -23.40 9.51 0.98
CA ASP A 34 -22.28 9.92 1.85
C ASP A 34 -20.91 9.72 1.18
N GLU A 35 -20.86 9.68 -0.16
CA GLU A 35 -19.65 9.60 -1.00
C GLU A 35 -18.69 10.81 -0.88
N LEU A 36 -18.71 11.53 0.25
CA LEU A 36 -17.56 12.28 0.75
C LEU A 36 -16.64 11.23 1.42
N ALA A 37 -15.59 10.67 0.81
CA ALA A 37 -14.73 11.24 -0.19
C ALA A 37 -13.85 10.11 -0.81
N PRO A 38 -14.29 9.48 -1.90
CA PRO A 38 -13.50 8.52 -2.67
C PRO A 38 -12.11 9.06 -3.00
N GLY A 39 -12.00 10.37 -3.24
CA GLY A 39 -10.72 11.06 -3.46
C GLY A 39 -9.77 10.98 -2.27
N ILE A 40 -10.24 11.25 -1.04
CA ILE A 40 -9.40 11.18 0.17
C ILE A 40 -8.94 9.74 0.42
N VAL A 41 -9.82 8.77 0.20
CA VAL A 41 -9.52 7.35 0.35
C VAL A 41 -8.43 6.92 -0.63
N VAL A 42 -8.56 7.28 -1.91
CA VAL A 42 -7.53 6.99 -2.92
C VAL A 42 -6.20 7.66 -2.54
N LEU A 43 -6.25 8.89 -2.03
CA LEU A 43 -5.06 9.62 -1.60
C LEU A 43 -4.36 8.92 -0.41
N ILE A 44 -5.13 8.50 0.59
CA ILE A 44 -4.64 7.67 1.72
C ILE A 44 -4.12 6.31 1.23
N SER A 45 -4.75 5.72 0.20
CA SER A 45 -4.29 4.46 -0.41
C SER A 45 -2.90 4.61 -1.03
N VAL A 46 -2.68 5.70 -1.77
CA VAL A 46 -1.40 6.01 -2.40
C VAL A 46 -0.33 6.29 -1.35
N LEU A 47 -0.65 7.05 -0.30
CA LEU A 47 0.27 7.32 0.81
C LEU A 47 0.65 6.04 1.56
N ASN A 48 -0.30 5.15 1.83
CA ASN A 48 -0.02 3.84 2.41
C ASN A 48 0.84 2.98 1.49
N GLY A 49 0.52 2.93 0.19
CA GLY A 49 1.33 2.23 -0.80
C GLY A 49 2.79 2.69 -0.80
N LEU A 50 3.03 4.00 -0.76
CA LEU A 50 4.37 4.58 -0.66
C LEU A 50 5.08 4.18 0.65
N LEU A 51 4.38 4.20 1.78
CA LEU A 51 4.92 3.77 3.07
C LEU A 51 5.36 2.29 3.03
N PHE A 52 4.51 1.40 2.52
CA PHE A 52 4.84 -0.02 2.40
C PHE A 52 5.95 -0.28 1.37
N ALA A 53 6.03 0.49 0.30
CA ALA A 53 7.15 0.43 -0.64
C ALA A 53 8.47 0.84 0.02
N TYR A 54 8.45 1.87 0.87
CA TYR A 54 9.61 2.30 1.65
C TYR A 54 10.05 1.23 2.66
N ILE A 55 9.11 0.65 3.41
CA ILE A 55 9.39 -0.45 4.34
C ILE A 55 9.94 -1.67 3.58
N GLY A 56 9.34 -2.03 2.44
CA GLY A 56 9.84 -3.09 1.56
C GLY A 56 11.26 -2.85 1.08
N SER A 57 11.61 -1.60 0.76
CA SER A 57 12.99 -1.18 0.42
C SER A 57 13.94 -1.37 1.60
N LEU A 58 13.57 -0.95 2.81
CA LEU A 58 14.38 -1.14 4.01
C LEU A 58 14.63 -2.63 4.29
N ILE A 59 13.57 -3.45 4.24
CA ILE A 59 13.67 -4.90 4.43
C ILE A 59 14.57 -5.51 3.34
N GLN A 60 14.36 -5.15 2.08
CA GLN A 60 15.16 -5.66 0.97
C GLN A 60 16.64 -5.29 1.14
N ASN A 61 16.95 -4.05 1.52
CA ASN A 61 18.32 -3.61 1.76
C ASN A 61 18.95 -4.32 2.97
N TYR A 62 18.17 -4.57 4.04
CA TYR A 62 18.62 -5.34 5.20
C TYR A 62 18.99 -6.79 4.82
N PHE A 63 18.13 -7.48 4.07
CA PHE A 63 18.40 -8.86 3.63
C PHE A 63 19.53 -8.95 2.60
N VAL A 64 19.64 -7.98 1.67
CA VAL A 64 20.76 -7.93 0.71
C VAL A 64 22.08 -7.70 1.44
N LYS A 65 22.11 -6.81 2.45
CA LYS A 65 23.31 -6.56 3.27
C LYS A 65 23.68 -7.76 4.15
N LYS A 66 22.71 -8.59 4.55
CA LYS A 66 22.94 -9.82 5.34
C LYS A 66 23.45 -11.00 4.48
N ARG A 67 23.32 -10.92 3.16
CA ARG A 67 23.75 -11.96 2.20
C ARG A 67 25.11 -11.67 1.55
N ALA A 68 25.70 -10.50 1.80
CA ALA A 68 27.05 -10.11 1.38
C ALA A 68 28.00 -10.25 2.57
#